data_AF-A0A1D1Y9H2-F1
#
_entry.id   AF-A0A1D1Y9H2-F1
#
_cell.length_a   1.000
_cell.length_b   1.000
_cell.length_c   1.000
_cell.angle_alpha   90.00
_cell.angle_beta   90.00
_cell.angle_gamma   90.00
#
_symmetry.space_group_name_H-M   'P 1'
#
loop_
_entity.id
_entity.type
_entity.pdbx_description
1 polymer ?
#
loop_
_entity_poly.entity_id
_entity_poly.type
_entity_poly.pdbx_seq_one_letter_code
_entity_poly.pdbx_strand_id
1 'polypeptide(L)'
;EACKIVEGQRYTKRLNEKQITSLLKVTCQRPREQETDILQTVIQNGYHDDPYAKEFGINISDRLASVEARVLPAPWLKYHDTGKEKECLPQVGQWNMMN
;
A
#
# COMPACT_ATOMS: atom_id res chain seq x y z
N GLU A 1 28.22 30.83 9.97
CA GLU A 1 26.83 30.39 10.24
C GLU A 1 26.79 29.67 11.57
N ALA A 2 25.81 29.94 12.44
CA ALA A 2 25.68 29.37 13.78
C ALA A 2 24.29 28.75 14.07
N CYS A 3 23.41 28.66 13.07
CA CYS A 3 22.04 28.14 13.24
C CYS A 3 21.88 26.76 12.58
N LYS A 4 20.97 25.95 13.13
CA LYS A 4 20.58 24.63 12.61
C LYS A 4 19.07 24.55 12.44
N ILE A 5 18.63 23.74 11.49
CA ILE A 5 17.20 23.45 11.30
C ILE A 5 16.77 22.48 12.41
N VAL A 6 15.69 22.80 13.11
CA VAL A 6 15.10 21.95 14.15
C VAL A 6 14.40 20.73 13.50
N GLU A 7 14.50 19.57 14.13
CA GLU A 7 13.89 18.31 13.66
C GLU A 7 12.35 18.35 13.71
N GLY A 8 11.69 17.41 13.02
CA GLY A 8 10.24 17.26 13.03
C GLY A 8 9.44 18.29 12.20
N GLN A 9 10.12 19.23 11.54
CA GLN A 9 9.46 20.21 10.67
C GLN A 9 9.01 19.57 9.35
N ARG A 10 7.69 19.47 9.12
CA ARG A 10 7.11 18.99 7.86
C ARG A 10 7.38 19.97 6.71
N TYR A 11 7.91 19.47 5.60
CA TYR A 11 8.07 20.25 4.37
C TYR A 11 6.72 20.49 3.68
N THR A 12 6.37 21.75 3.40
CA THR A 12 5.05 22.14 2.87
C THR A 12 5.06 22.59 1.41
N LYS A 13 6.22 22.86 0.83
CA LYS A 13 6.33 23.30 -0.56
C LYS A 13 6.26 22.12 -1.53
N ARG A 14 5.95 22.42 -2.79
CA ARG A 14 5.96 21.41 -3.85
C ARG A 14 7.37 20.85 -4.03
N LEU A 15 7.46 19.51 -4.08
CA LEU A 15 8.69 18.80 -4.40
C LEU A 15 8.99 18.91 -5.91
N ASN A 16 10.28 18.98 -6.26
CA ASN A 16 10.71 18.91 -7.65
C ASN A 16 10.70 17.46 -8.17
N GLU A 17 10.86 17.27 -9.48
CA GLU A 17 10.78 15.94 -10.12
C GLU A 17 11.76 14.93 -9.55
N LYS A 18 13.00 15.35 -9.23
CA LYS A 18 14.00 14.48 -8.62
C LYS A 18 13.58 14.04 -7.22
N GLN A 19 13.07 14.96 -6.40
CA GLN A 19 12.58 14.68 -5.05
C GLN A 19 11.35 13.75 -5.08
N ILE A 20 10.41 13.98 -6.00
CA ILE A 20 9.24 13.11 -6.19
C ILE A 20 9.69 11.70 -6.59
N THR A 21 10.60 11.60 -7.56
CA THR A 21 11.11 10.30 -8.03
C THR A 21 11.80 9.54 -6.90
N SER A 22 12.61 10.21 -6.09
CA SER A 22 13.23 9.60 -4.91
C SER A 22 12.20 9.16 -3.87
N LEU A 23 11.17 9.96 -3.63
CA LEU A 23 10.08 9.59 -2.72
C LEU A 23 9.35 8.34 -3.23
N LEU A 24 8.96 8.31 -4.51
CA LEU A 24 8.28 7.16 -5.12
C LEU A 24 9.10 5.88 -5.01
N LYS A 25 10.42 5.94 -5.20
CA LYS A 25 11.30 4.77 -5.02
C LYS A 25 11.24 4.18 -3.61
N VAL A 26 11.00 5.00 -2.60
CA VAL A 26 10.92 4.58 -1.21
C VAL A 26 9.50 4.17 -0.83
N THR A 27 8.48 4.89 -1.31
CA THR A 27 7.08 4.66 -0.91
C THR A 27 6.39 3.54 -1.69
N CYS A 28 6.85 3.21 -2.90
CA CYS A 28 6.26 2.15 -3.73
C CYS A 28 6.82 0.78 -3.36
N GLN A 29 6.47 0.30 -2.17
CA GLN A 29 6.89 -1.00 -1.65
C GLN A 29 5.96 -2.13 -2.11
N ARG A 30 6.47 -3.36 -2.18
CA ARG A 30 5.62 -4.53 -2.46
C ARG A 30 4.74 -4.84 -1.24
N PRO A 31 3.53 -5.39 -1.42
CA PRO A 31 2.61 -5.65 -0.31
C PRO A 31 3.23 -6.43 0.86
N ARG A 32 4.08 -7.43 0.58
CA ARG A 32 4.77 -8.23 1.61
C ARG A 32 5.80 -7.43 2.42
N GLU A 33 6.52 -6.53 1.76
CA GLU A 33 7.50 -5.65 2.42
C GLU A 33 6.77 -4.66 3.31
N GLN A 34 5.72 -4.03 2.78
CA GLN A 34 4.87 -3.12 3.53
C GLN A 34 4.20 -3.81 4.75
N GLU A 35 3.72 -5.04 4.60
CA GLU A 35 3.18 -5.85 5.71
C GLU A 35 4.23 -6.05 6.82
N THR A 36 5.47 -6.37 6.42
CA THR A 36 6.57 -6.58 7.37
C THR A 36 6.91 -5.27 8.11
N ASP A 37 7.00 -4.16 7.40
CA ASP A 37 7.29 -2.84 7.96
C ASP A 37 6.20 -2.38 8.95
N ILE A 38 4.93 -2.64 8.63
CA ILE A 38 3.80 -2.37 9.53
C ILE A 38 3.95 -3.18 10.82
N LEU A 39 4.17 -4.49 10.73
CA LEU A 39 4.32 -5.35 11.91
C LEU A 39 5.52 -4.94 12.77
N GLN A 40 6.64 -4.61 12.12
CA GLN A 40 7.83 -4.12 12.82
C GLN A 40 7.55 -2.80 13.55
N THR A 41 6.82 -1.87 12.93
CA THR A 41 6.44 -0.59 13.55
C THR A 41 5.54 -0.81 14.76
N VAL A 42 4.58 -1.74 14.69
CA VAL A 42 3.70 -2.09 15.82
C VAL A 42 4.51 -2.62 17.00
N ILE A 43 5.49 -3.50 16.74
CA ILE A 43 6.39 -4.03 17.78
C ILE A 43 7.24 -2.91 18.38
N GLN A 44 7.83 -2.06 17.55
CA GLN A 44 8.69 -0.96 17.99
C GLN A 44 7.93 0.08 18.82
N ASN A 45 6.66 0.33 18.50
CA ASN A 45 5.82 1.28 19.23
C ASN A 45 5.37 0.74 20.58
N GLY A 46 5.46 -0.57 20.83
CA GLY A 46 5.20 -1.14 22.15
C GLY A 46 3.80 -0.83 22.69
N TYR A 47 2.77 -0.78 21.83
CA TYR A 47 1.44 -0.31 22.21
C TYR A 47 0.79 -1.08 23.36
N HIS A 48 1.16 -2.35 23.56
CA HIS A 48 0.72 -3.16 24.70
C HIS A 48 1.21 -2.62 26.04
N ASP A 49 2.25 -1.79 26.03
CA ASP A 49 2.86 -1.15 27.20
C ASP A 49 2.52 0.32 27.37
N ASP A 50 1.67 0.88 26.50
CA ASP A 50 1.24 2.27 26.61
C ASP A 50 0.44 2.49 27.91
N PRO A 51 0.88 3.43 28.79
CA PRO A 51 0.27 3.63 30.09
C PRO A 51 -1.16 4.17 29.99
N TYR A 52 -1.46 4.97 28.97
CA TYR A 52 -2.80 5.50 28.76
C TYR A 52 -3.71 4.40 28.20
N ALA A 53 -3.27 3.62 27.22
CA ALA A 53 -4.04 2.49 26.72
C ALA A 53 -4.42 1.52 27.85
N LYS A 54 -3.47 1.21 28.74
CA LYS A 54 -3.71 0.41 29.95
C LYS A 54 -4.73 1.05 30.89
N GLU A 55 -4.63 2.35 31.15
CA GLU A 55 -5.59 3.10 32.00
C GLU A 55 -7.03 2.97 31.48
N PHE A 56 -7.22 2.98 30.16
CA PHE A 56 -8.53 2.84 29.51
C PHE A 56 -8.90 1.39 29.19
N GLY A 57 -8.11 0.40 29.60
CA GLY A 57 -8.38 -1.02 29.34
C GLY A 57 -8.31 -1.42 27.85
N ILE A 58 -7.60 -0.64 27.04
CA ILE A 58 -7.41 -0.89 25.61
C ILE A 58 -6.27 -1.88 25.42
N ASN A 59 -6.52 -2.95 24.66
CA ASN A 59 -5.51 -3.92 24.26
C ASN A 59 -5.36 -3.92 22.74
N ILE A 60 -4.12 -3.87 22.26
CA ILE A 60 -3.78 -3.77 20.84
C ILE A 60 -3.04 -5.05 20.44
N SER A 61 -3.61 -5.77 19.47
CA SER A 61 -3.03 -6.98 18.89
C SER A 61 -1.75 -6.64 18.10
N ASP A 62 -0.75 -7.51 18.21
CA ASP A 62 0.48 -7.50 17.42
C ASP A 62 0.34 -8.25 16.08
N ARG A 63 -0.86 -8.78 15.80
CA ARG A 63 -1.20 -9.51 14.57
C ARG A 63 -2.21 -8.75 13.74
N LEU A 64 -2.07 -8.87 12.42
CA LEU A 64 -3.06 -8.38 11.46
C LEU A 64 -4.38 -9.15 11.58
N ALA A 65 -5.47 -8.43 11.39
CA ALA A 65 -6.80 -9.04 11.32
C ALA A 65 -6.91 -9.88 10.05
N SER A 66 -7.35 -11.13 10.20
CA SER A 66 -7.65 -12.01 9.07
C SER A 66 -9.10 -11.81 8.63
N VAL A 67 -9.32 -11.75 7.32
CA VAL A 67 -10.64 -11.55 6.71
C VAL A 67 -10.83 -12.56 5.59
N GLU A 68 -11.99 -13.20 5.55
CA GLU A 68 -12.36 -14.08 4.45
C GLU A 68 -12.67 -13.26 3.19
N ALA A 69 -12.03 -13.63 2.08
CA ALA A 69 -12.21 -12.96 0.79
C ALA A 69 -12.52 -13.99 -0.31
N ARG A 70 -13.10 -13.50 -1.41
CA ARG A 70 -13.38 -14.30 -2.60
C ARG A 70 -12.85 -13.58 -3.84
N VAL A 71 -12.26 -14.35 -4.75
CA VAL A 71 -11.90 -13.87 -6.09
C VAL A 71 -13.04 -14.25 -7.03
N LEU A 72 -13.73 -13.26 -7.59
CA LEU A 72 -14.77 -13.51 -8.56
C LEU A 72 -14.16 -13.94 -9.91
N PRO A 73 -14.79 -14.89 -10.62
CA PRO A 73 -14.31 -15.26 -11.96
C PRO A 73 -14.39 -14.06 -12.90
N ALA A 74 -13.40 -13.93 -13.78
CA ALA A 74 -13.41 -12.89 -14.81
C ALA A 74 -14.58 -13.13 -15.78
N PRO A 75 -15.25 -12.07 -16.24
CA PRO A 75 -16.25 -12.19 -17.30
C PRO A 75 -15.57 -12.41 -18.65
N TRP A 76 -16.28 -13.04 -19.58
CA TRP A 76 -15.88 -13.04 -20.98
C TRP A 76 -16.08 -11.65 -21.59
N LEU A 77 -15.05 -11.16 -22.28
CA LEU A 77 -15.12 -9.92 -23.03
C LEU A 77 -15.42 -10.25 -24.49
N LYS A 78 -16.44 -9.61 -25.06
CA LYS A 78 -16.77 -9.71 -26.48
C LYS A 78 -16.09 -8.58 -27.26
N TYR A 79 -15.38 -8.95 -28.33
CA TYR A 79 -14.80 -8.07 -29.33
C TYR A 79 -15.67 -8.02 -30.58
N HIS A 80 -15.24 -7.23 -31.57
CA HIS A 80 -15.95 -7.12 -32.84
C HIS A 80 -15.92 -8.46 -33.60
N ASP A 81 -17.03 -8.84 -34.24
CA ASP A 81 -17.18 -10.15 -34.88
C ASP A 81 -16.24 -10.37 -36.09
N THR A 82 -15.67 -9.29 -36.64
CA THR A 82 -14.66 -9.34 -37.72
C THR A 82 -13.23 -9.23 -37.20
N GLY A 83 -13.04 -9.12 -35.89
CA GLY A 83 -11.73 -9.12 -35.24
C GLY A 83 -11.06 -10.50 -35.30
N LYS A 84 -9.75 -10.53 -35.05
CA LYS A 84 -8.97 -11.78 -35.02
C LYS A 84 -9.36 -12.65 -33.82
N GLU A 85 -9.59 -12.03 -32.66
CA GLU A 85 -10.27 -12.63 -31.52
C GLU A 85 -11.67 -12.03 -31.36
N LYS A 86 -12.67 -12.89 -31.20
CA LYS A 86 -14.07 -12.48 -30.99
C LYS A 86 -14.44 -12.39 -29.51
N GLU A 87 -13.76 -13.18 -28.69
CA GLU A 87 -13.98 -13.24 -27.26
C GLU A 87 -12.63 -13.45 -26.55
N CYS A 88 -12.44 -12.84 -25.39
CA CYS A 88 -11.29 -13.08 -24.54
C CYS A 88 -11.72 -13.30 -23.09
N LEU A 89 -11.01 -14.18 -22.39
CA LEU A 89 -11.14 -14.35 -20.95
C LEU A 89 -9.95 -13.67 -20.25
N PRO A 90 -10.14 -12.51 -19.60
CA PRO A 90 -9.07 -11.77 -18.95
C PRO A 90 -8.34 -12.64 -17.92
N GLN A 91 -7.01 -12.60 -17.98
CA GLN A 91 -6.15 -13.20 -16.96
C GLN A 91 -5.63 -12.10 -16.05
N VAL A 92 -5.56 -12.37 -14.75
CA VAL A 92 -5.07 -11.42 -13.73
C VAL A 92 -5.66 -10.00 -13.81
N GLY A 93 -6.92 -9.90 -14.25
CA GLY A 93 -7.63 -8.62 -14.39
C GLY A 93 -7.14 -7.73 -15.54
N GLN A 94 -6.44 -8.28 -16.53
CA GLN A 94 -5.87 -7.53 -17.65
C GLN A 94 -6.46 -7.96 -18.99
N TRP A 95 -6.65 -6.98 -19.88
CA TRP A 95 -7.01 -7.16 -21.29
C TRP A 95 -6.44 -5.99 -22.11
N ASN A 96 -6.33 -6.16 -23.43
CA ASN A 96 -5.95 -5.08 -24.34
C ASN A 96 -6.74 -5.19 -25.67
N MET A 97 -6.57 -4.21 -26.55
CA MET A 97 -7.24 -4.16 -27.86
C MET A 97 -6.34 -4.65 -29.01
N MET A 98 -5.17 -5.21 -28.71
CA MET A 98 -4.17 -5.60 -29.71
C MET A 98 -4.37 -7.02 -30.26
N ASN A 99 -5.37 -7.74 -29.77
CA ASN A 99 -5.65 -9.13 -30.14
C ASN A 99 -6.48 -9.26 -31.41
#